data_AF-A0A075G4B8-F1
#
_entry.id   AF-A0A075G4B8-F1
#
_cell.length_a   1.000
_cell.length_b   1.000
_cell.length_c   1.000
_cell.angle_alpha   90.00
_cell.angle_beta   90.00
_cell.angle_gamma   90.00
#
_symmetry.space_group_name_H-M   'P 1'
#
loop_
_entity.id
_entity.type
_entity.pdbx_description
1 polymer ?
#
loop_
_entity_poly.entity_id
_entity_poly.type
_entity_poly.pdbx_seq_one_letter_code
_entity_poly.pdbx_strand_id
1 'polypeptide(L)'
;RNLAGYMVVQNDTPDLGHMQFYEVPIESETKLLGPTSVREALDRDPDFAQLKTLLRNPRIGDNILYQVGQHDTYFIPVYTAGAGGVVAQLGTIAAVGAAFTGEYYVGLGDTQESAFEAYLQKVSGITPTASATSDGKMGIVLDKDARIDAVMSIFEEKGITITTPTSIQIPLSFSMGDIAFYSKSDLKDATELITKFINEAGTSKRILMWEEENAFNFGYLKVADGVTELHYISIEVGK
;
A
#
# COMPACT_ATOMS: atom_id res chain seq x y z
N ARG A 1 10.20 16.28 23.39
CA ARG A 1 9.64 17.64 23.60
C ARG A 1 8.75 18.02 22.42
N ASN A 2 7.57 18.61 22.70
CA ASN A 2 6.64 19.02 21.64
C ASN A 2 7.19 20.24 20.88
N LEU A 3 6.76 20.38 19.63
CA LEU A 3 7.06 21.54 18.80
C LEU A 3 6.22 22.71 19.29
N ALA A 4 6.87 23.82 19.63
CA ALA A 4 6.18 25.06 20.02
C ALA A 4 5.67 25.84 18.79
N GLY A 5 6.24 25.59 17.62
CA GLY A 5 5.92 26.24 16.36
C GLY A 5 6.99 25.97 15.32
N TYR A 6 6.74 26.40 14.09
CA TYR A 6 7.70 26.34 12.98
C TYR A 6 7.67 27.63 12.19
N MET A 7 8.76 27.91 11.47
CA MET A 7 8.88 29.08 10.62
C MET A 7 9.02 28.63 9.18
N VAL A 8 8.16 29.17 8.31
CA VAL A 8 8.28 28.98 6.85
C VAL A 8 9.02 30.16 6.30
N VAL A 9 10.07 29.90 5.51
CA VAL A 9 10.82 30.92 4.77
C VAL A 9 10.48 30.76 3.30
N GLN A 10 9.90 31.80 2.71
CA GLN A 10 9.54 31.82 1.29
C GLN A 10 10.79 31.95 0.42
N ASN A 11 10.82 31.21 -0.68
CA ASN A 11 11.98 31.11 -1.58
C ASN A 11 11.64 31.51 -3.03
N ASP A 12 10.49 32.14 -3.23
CA ASP A 12 9.96 32.59 -4.50
C ASP A 12 9.91 34.11 -4.57
N THR A 13 10.15 34.67 -5.76
CA THR A 13 10.07 36.13 -5.98
C THR A 13 8.60 36.54 -6.14
N PRO A 14 8.12 37.62 -5.50
CA PRO A 14 8.87 38.67 -4.81
C PRO A 14 9.16 38.43 -3.32
N ASP A 15 8.63 37.36 -2.74
CA ASP A 15 8.59 37.15 -1.30
C ASP A 15 9.83 36.39 -0.75
N LEU A 16 10.92 36.36 -1.51
CA LEU A 16 12.15 35.68 -1.12
C LEU A 16 12.66 36.19 0.24
N GLY A 17 12.78 35.27 1.19
CA GLY A 17 13.24 35.56 2.54
C GLY A 17 12.15 36.06 3.49
N HIS A 18 10.90 36.19 3.06
CA HIS A 18 9.79 36.43 3.98
C HIS A 18 9.65 35.24 4.92
N MET A 19 9.61 35.53 6.22
CA MET A 19 9.51 34.54 7.28
C MET A 19 8.14 34.64 7.93
N GLN A 20 7.42 33.52 7.97
CA GLN A 20 6.15 33.41 8.66
C GLN A 20 6.26 32.39 9.79
N PHE A 21 5.96 32.83 11.02
CA PHE A 21 5.97 31.97 12.19
C PHE A 21 4.58 31.42 12.47
N TYR A 22 4.49 30.10 12.60
CA TYR A 22 3.30 29.36 12.97
C TYR A 22 3.50 28.82 14.39
N GLU A 23 2.78 29.39 15.35
CA GLU A 23 2.82 28.97 16.75
C GLU A 23 1.75 27.91 17.02
N VAL A 24 2.11 26.90 17.83
CA VAL A 24 1.15 25.89 18.30
C VAL A 24 0.58 26.38 19.65
N PRO A 25 -0.73 26.65 19.75
CA PRO A 25 -1.32 27.12 21.00
C PRO A 25 -1.09 26.12 22.14
N ILE A 26 -0.78 26.65 23.34
CA ILE A 26 -0.56 25.82 24.54
C ILE A 26 -1.78 24.93 24.83
N GLU A 27 -2.98 25.44 24.61
CA GLU A 27 -4.26 24.76 24.85
C GLU A 27 -4.72 23.87 23.67
N SER A 28 -3.93 23.74 22.60
CA SER A 28 -4.31 22.91 21.44
C SER A 28 -4.53 21.45 21.84
N GLU A 29 -5.66 20.86 21.46
CA GLU A 29 -5.96 19.44 21.69
C GLU A 29 -4.97 18.53 20.95
N THR A 30 -4.55 18.95 19.74
CA THR A 30 -3.50 18.27 18.97
C THR A 30 -2.14 18.89 19.30
N LYS A 31 -1.20 18.09 19.79
CA LYS A 31 0.20 18.50 19.99
C LYS A 31 1.02 18.14 18.77
N LEU A 32 1.95 19.00 18.37
CA LEU A 32 2.93 18.66 17.34
C LEU A 32 4.20 18.09 17.96
N LEU A 33 4.75 17.03 17.38
CA LEU A 33 6.00 16.41 17.79
C LEU A 33 7.18 17.26 17.34
N GLY A 34 8.02 17.65 18.29
CA GLY A 34 9.29 18.32 17.98
C GLY A 34 10.33 17.35 17.42
N PRO A 35 11.43 17.86 16.81
CA PRO A 35 12.41 17.04 16.11
C PRO A 35 12.98 15.86 16.92
N THR A 36 13.19 16.04 18.22
CA THR A 36 13.64 14.97 19.11
C THR A 36 12.58 13.88 19.30
N SER A 37 11.32 14.28 19.51
CA SER A 37 10.22 13.33 19.77
C SER A 37 9.89 12.49 18.54
N VAL A 38 10.04 13.07 17.34
CA VAL A 38 9.85 12.34 16.08
C VAL A 38 10.88 11.23 15.94
N ARG A 39 12.14 11.47 16.32
CA ARG A 39 13.16 10.41 16.33
C ARG A 39 12.86 9.33 17.36
N GLU A 40 12.40 9.71 18.55
CA GLU A 40 11.96 8.74 19.56
C GLU A 40 10.77 7.91 19.09
N ALA A 41 9.83 8.52 18.36
CA ALA A 41 8.69 7.83 17.76
C ALA A 41 9.15 6.80 16.72
N LEU A 42 10.07 7.18 15.85
CA LEU A 42 10.68 6.28 14.87
C LEU A 42 11.41 5.11 15.55
N ASP A 43 12.26 5.39 16.54
CA ASP A 43 13.02 4.35 17.25
C ASP A 43 12.12 3.38 18.06
N ARG A 44 10.90 3.80 18.40
CA ARG A 44 9.90 2.97 19.11
C ARG A 44 8.95 2.21 18.19
N ASP A 45 8.92 2.55 16.90
CA ASP A 45 8.10 1.83 15.94
C ASP A 45 8.64 0.39 15.78
N PRO A 46 7.79 -0.64 15.96
CA PRO A 46 8.24 -2.03 15.96
C PRO A 46 8.80 -2.47 14.61
N ASP A 47 8.24 -1.98 13.49
CA ASP A 47 8.69 -2.32 12.14
C ASP A 47 10.09 -1.74 11.92
N PHE A 48 10.29 -0.49 12.32
CA PHE A 48 11.61 0.16 12.23
C PHE A 48 12.64 -0.49 13.14
N ALA A 49 12.27 -0.81 14.39
CA ALA A 49 13.15 -1.47 15.34
C ALA A 49 13.65 -2.82 14.79
N GLN A 50 12.78 -3.58 14.12
CA GLN A 50 13.16 -4.82 13.44
C GLN A 50 14.08 -4.55 12.24
N LEU A 51 13.69 -3.65 11.33
CA LEU A 51 14.46 -3.31 10.14
C LEU A 51 15.87 -2.83 10.49
N LYS A 52 16.01 -2.02 11.54
CA LYS A 52 17.29 -1.47 12.03
C LYS A 52 18.28 -2.57 12.41
N THR A 53 17.81 -3.75 12.84
CA THR A 53 18.69 -4.91 13.12
C THR A 53 19.24 -5.59 11.87
N LEU A 54 18.56 -5.44 10.73
CA LEU A 54 18.94 -6.03 9.44
C LEU A 54 19.91 -5.13 8.66
N LEU A 55 19.88 -3.82 8.92
CA LEU A 55 20.75 -2.83 8.27
C LEU A 55 22.19 -2.89 8.82
N ARG A 56 23.18 -2.78 7.92
CA ARG A 56 24.60 -2.73 8.30
C ARG A 56 25.01 -1.29 8.63
N ASN A 57 25.32 -1.02 9.90
CA ASN A 57 25.71 0.30 10.39
C ASN A 57 24.71 1.41 9.98
N PRO A 58 23.44 1.32 10.39
CA PRO A 58 22.42 2.28 9.99
C PRO A 58 22.73 3.68 10.49
N ARG A 59 22.58 4.69 9.63
CA ARG A 59 22.66 6.11 9.95
C ARG A 59 21.32 6.79 9.66
N ILE A 60 20.72 7.38 10.68
CA ILE A 60 19.50 8.17 10.55
C ILE A 60 19.86 9.56 10.01
N GLY A 61 19.20 9.97 8.94
CA GLY A 61 19.36 11.28 8.31
C GLY A 61 18.61 12.40 9.04
N ASP A 62 18.51 13.55 8.38
CA ASP A 62 17.85 14.73 8.94
C ASP A 62 16.32 14.61 8.88
N ASN A 63 15.66 15.34 9.78
CA ASN A 63 14.20 15.38 9.84
C ASN A 63 13.71 16.50 8.91
N ILE A 64 12.97 16.15 7.86
CA ILE A 64 12.44 17.13 6.91
C ILE A 64 10.92 17.19 7.07
N LEU A 65 10.40 18.32 7.53
CA LEU A 65 8.97 18.51 7.72
C LEU A 65 8.32 19.01 6.43
N TYR A 66 7.31 18.29 5.96
CA TYR A 66 6.44 18.71 4.86
C TYR A 66 4.98 18.65 5.30
N GLN A 67 4.18 19.53 4.71
CA GLN A 67 2.73 19.41 4.72
C GLN A 67 2.30 18.77 3.40
N VAL A 68 1.83 17.52 3.47
CA VAL A 68 1.34 16.77 2.31
C VAL A 68 -0.17 16.58 2.46
N GLY A 69 -0.95 17.25 1.61
CA GLY A 69 -2.40 17.33 1.79
C GLY A 69 -2.75 17.99 3.13
N GLN A 70 -3.42 17.25 4.01
CA GLN A 70 -3.78 17.70 5.36
C GLN A 70 -2.87 17.12 6.46
N HIS A 71 -1.72 16.53 6.09
CA HIS A 71 -0.85 15.83 7.01
C HIS A 71 0.52 16.51 7.13
N ASP A 72 0.78 17.07 8.32
CA ASP A 72 2.12 17.49 8.71
C ASP A 72 2.96 16.24 8.99
N THR A 73 3.97 16.01 8.16
CA THR A 73 4.73 14.74 8.13
C THR A 73 6.23 14.99 8.07
N TYR A 74 6.97 14.34 8.94
CA TYR A 74 8.42 14.30 8.90
C TYR A 74 8.89 13.14 8.01
N PHE A 75 9.69 13.45 7.00
CA PHE A 75 10.43 12.45 6.24
C PHE A 75 11.85 12.34 6.79
N ILE A 76 12.25 11.11 7.11
CA ILE A 76 13.56 10.79 7.69
C ILE A 76 14.21 9.69 6.85
N PRO A 77 15.22 10.01 6.02
CA PRO A 77 15.95 9.00 5.28
C PRO A 77 16.84 8.21 6.22
N VAL A 78 16.91 6.89 6.03
CA VAL A 78 17.77 5.99 6.80
C VAL A 78 18.77 5.36 5.85
N TYR A 79 20.04 5.56 6.13
CA TYR A 79 21.15 5.09 5.31
C TYR A 79 21.79 3.84 5.90
N THR A 80 22.34 2.99 5.05
CA THR A 80 23.15 1.82 5.44
C THR A 80 24.52 1.90 4.77
N ALA A 81 25.55 1.36 5.43
CA ALA A 81 26.87 1.26 4.82
C ALA A 81 26.88 0.13 3.78
N GLY A 82 27.30 0.41 2.55
CA GLY A 82 27.50 -0.61 1.52
C GLY A 82 28.65 -1.58 1.86
N ALA A 83 28.67 -2.75 1.20
CA ALA A 83 29.64 -3.84 1.45
C ALA A 83 31.14 -3.46 1.33
N GLY A 84 31.46 -2.27 0.80
CA GLY A 84 32.81 -1.73 0.64
C GLY A 84 33.15 -0.50 1.50
N GLY A 85 32.31 -0.12 2.46
CA GLY A 85 32.70 0.81 3.54
C GLY A 85 32.74 2.32 3.24
N VAL A 86 32.36 2.79 2.04
CA VAL A 86 32.44 4.24 1.71
C VAL A 86 31.16 4.83 1.09
N VAL A 87 30.26 4.01 0.55
CA VAL A 87 29.01 4.50 -0.07
C VAL A 87 27.84 4.26 0.87
N ALA A 88 27.20 5.34 1.34
CA ALA A 88 25.94 5.29 2.04
C ALA A 88 24.83 4.98 1.03
N GLN A 89 24.13 3.87 1.21
CA GLN A 89 22.96 3.52 0.42
C GLN A 89 21.70 3.89 1.21
N LEU A 90 20.66 4.34 0.53
CA LEU A 90 19.35 4.53 1.15
C LEU A 90 18.79 3.16 1.50
N GLY A 91 18.60 2.90 2.80
CA GLY A 91 18.04 1.65 3.31
C GLY A 91 16.52 1.70 3.43
N THR A 92 15.95 2.85 3.80
CA THR A 92 14.51 3.13 3.81
C THR A 92 14.27 4.63 4.02
N ILE A 93 13.03 5.08 3.85
CA ILE A 93 12.53 6.39 4.25
C ILE A 93 11.40 6.16 5.25
N ALA A 94 11.45 6.89 6.37
CA ALA A 94 10.37 6.92 7.33
C ALA A 94 9.52 8.18 7.16
N ALA A 95 8.20 8.02 7.13
CA ALA A 95 7.21 9.09 7.20
C ALA A 95 6.56 9.07 8.59
N VAL A 96 6.83 10.09 9.41
CA VAL A 96 6.34 10.17 10.79
C VAL A 96 5.35 11.32 10.91
N GLY A 97 4.12 11.02 11.36
CA GLY A 97 3.12 12.06 11.61
C GLY A 97 3.58 13.04 12.67
N ALA A 98 3.49 14.35 12.38
CA ALA A 98 3.83 15.39 13.34
C ALA A 98 2.73 15.56 14.40
N ALA A 99 1.47 15.32 14.06
CA ALA A 99 0.36 15.39 15.01
C ALA A 99 0.36 14.20 15.98
N PHE A 100 0.25 14.49 17.28
CA PHE A 100 0.16 13.51 18.36
C PHE A 100 -1.21 13.61 19.06
N THR A 101 -1.99 12.55 18.91
CA THR A 101 -3.33 12.39 19.50
C THR A 101 -3.37 11.32 20.59
N GLY A 102 -2.20 10.78 20.98
CA GLY A 102 -2.05 9.69 21.96
C GLY A 102 -1.25 8.50 21.42
N GLU A 103 -1.14 8.39 20.10
CA GLU A 103 -0.37 7.36 19.40
C GLU A 103 0.63 7.98 18.42
N TYR A 104 1.66 7.21 18.06
CA TYR A 104 2.65 7.57 17.05
C TYR A 104 2.37 6.78 15.78
N TYR A 105 2.31 7.47 14.64
CA TYR A 105 2.13 6.84 13.34
C TYR A 105 3.39 7.02 12.48
N VAL A 106 3.99 5.89 12.09
CA VAL A 106 5.25 5.82 11.35
C VAL A 106 5.09 4.90 10.13
N GLY A 107 5.11 5.44 8.92
CA GLY A 107 5.20 4.66 7.68
C GLY A 107 6.66 4.44 7.27
N LEU A 108 6.99 3.27 6.73
CA LEU A 108 8.30 2.97 6.15
C LEU A 108 8.13 2.64 4.67
N GLY A 109 9.08 3.04 3.84
CA GLY A 109 9.05 2.75 2.41
C GLY A 109 10.40 2.95 1.74
N ASP A 110 10.55 2.44 0.52
CA ASP A 110 11.76 2.63 -0.30
C ASP A 110 11.77 4.01 -0.98
N THR A 111 10.59 4.64 -1.09
CA THR A 111 10.38 5.99 -1.62
C THR A 111 9.60 6.86 -0.64
N GLN A 112 9.61 8.17 -0.83
CA GLN A 112 8.80 9.10 -0.03
C GLN A 112 7.30 8.79 -0.17
N GLU A 113 6.85 8.46 -1.37
CA GLU A 113 5.44 8.17 -1.67
C GLU A 113 4.98 6.91 -0.92
N SER A 114 5.76 5.82 -0.99
CA SER A 114 5.44 4.56 -0.31
C SER A 114 5.48 4.69 1.22
N ALA A 115 6.44 5.45 1.75
CA ALA A 115 6.50 5.74 3.18
C ALA A 115 5.27 6.55 3.65
N PHE A 116 4.86 7.55 2.86
CA PHE A 116 3.69 8.38 3.18
C PHE A 116 2.39 7.58 3.09
N GLU A 117 2.24 6.72 2.09
CA GLU A 117 1.10 5.81 1.96
C GLU A 117 0.99 4.87 3.18
N ALA A 118 2.10 4.23 3.58
CA ALA A 118 2.14 3.38 4.76
C ALA A 118 1.77 4.14 6.06
N TYR A 119 2.17 5.42 6.15
CA TYR A 119 1.76 6.31 7.23
C TYR A 119 0.24 6.56 7.21
N LEU A 120 -0.34 6.89 6.05
CA LEU A 120 -1.79 7.14 5.91
C LEU A 120 -2.63 5.91 6.26
N GLN A 121 -2.14 4.71 5.92
CA GLN A 121 -2.75 3.45 6.35
C GLN A 121 -2.81 3.40 7.89
N LYS A 122 -1.67 3.57 8.60
CA LYS A 122 -1.66 3.58 10.08
C LYS A 122 -2.61 4.62 10.68
N VAL A 123 -2.67 5.83 10.13
CA VAL A 123 -3.54 6.92 10.62
C VAL A 123 -5.03 6.63 10.44
N SER A 124 -5.39 6.00 9.33
CA SER A 124 -6.79 5.69 9.02
C SER A 124 -7.32 4.48 9.82
N GLY A 125 -6.51 3.92 10.73
CA GLY A 125 -6.83 2.68 11.45
C GLY A 125 -6.86 1.47 10.52
N ILE A 126 -6.40 1.65 9.28
CA ILE A 126 -6.21 0.58 8.30
C ILE A 126 -4.81 0.04 8.61
N THR A 127 -4.70 -1.08 9.31
CA THR A 127 -3.39 -1.67 9.62
C THR A 127 -2.56 -1.76 8.34
N PRO A 128 -1.38 -1.11 8.25
CA PRO A 128 -0.54 -1.23 7.08
C PRO A 128 -0.13 -2.68 6.98
N THR A 129 -0.50 -3.31 5.87
CA THR A 129 -0.03 -4.66 5.63
C THR A 129 1.41 -4.49 5.15
N ALA A 130 2.36 -4.77 6.05
CA ALA A 130 3.75 -4.42 5.89
C ALA A 130 4.36 -4.93 4.58
N SER A 131 4.93 -4.00 3.81
CA SER A 131 5.88 -4.28 2.76
C SER A 131 7.19 -4.77 3.37
N ALA A 132 7.50 -6.06 3.24
CA ALA A 132 8.86 -6.59 3.41
C ALA A 132 9.08 -7.77 2.46
N THR A 133 10.04 -7.62 1.57
CA THR A 133 10.53 -8.67 0.67
C THR A 133 11.25 -9.77 1.44
N SER A 134 10.95 -11.00 1.02
CA SER A 134 11.75 -12.24 1.11
C SER A 134 12.71 -12.39 2.30
N ASP A 135 12.17 -12.86 3.44
CA ASP A 135 12.58 -14.13 4.09
C ASP A 135 12.26 -14.16 5.60
N GLY A 136 10.99 -13.97 5.97
CA GLY A 136 10.54 -14.41 7.30
C GLY A 136 9.35 -13.70 7.92
N LYS A 137 8.16 -13.93 7.33
CA LYS A 137 6.82 -13.79 7.92
C LYS A 137 6.37 -12.38 8.31
N MET A 138 6.11 -11.58 7.28
CA MET A 138 4.99 -10.62 7.20
C MET A 138 4.22 -10.92 5.90
N GLY A 139 2.89 -10.80 5.90
CA GLY A 139 2.05 -11.12 4.75
C GLY A 139 2.29 -10.11 3.63
N ILE A 140 2.75 -10.59 2.47
CA ILE A 140 3.08 -9.76 1.31
C ILE A 140 1.79 -9.08 0.81
N VAL A 141 1.72 -7.75 0.89
CA VAL A 141 0.82 -6.97 0.02
C VAL A 141 1.43 -7.02 -1.36
N LEU A 142 0.70 -7.60 -2.28
CA LEU A 142 1.03 -7.52 -3.69
C LEU A 142 0.56 -6.14 -4.14
N ASP A 143 1.35 -5.37 -4.89
CA ASP A 143 0.85 -4.19 -5.60
C ASP A 143 -0.25 -4.58 -6.62
N LYS A 144 -1.01 -3.62 -7.19
CA LYS A 144 -2.15 -3.96 -8.08
C LYS A 144 -1.73 -4.91 -9.21
N ASP A 145 -0.58 -4.65 -9.82
CA ASP A 145 -0.06 -5.48 -10.92
C ASP A 145 0.33 -6.87 -10.43
N ALA A 146 1.00 -6.98 -9.29
CA ALA A 146 1.35 -8.26 -8.67
C ALA A 146 0.11 -9.04 -8.17
N ARG A 147 -0.97 -8.33 -7.78
CA ARG A 147 -2.27 -8.93 -7.42
C ARG A 147 -2.92 -9.53 -8.66
N ILE A 148 -2.93 -8.77 -9.76
CA ILE A 148 -3.42 -9.25 -11.05
C ILE A 148 -2.59 -10.46 -11.51
N ASP A 149 -1.26 -10.36 -11.49
CA ASP A 149 -0.36 -11.45 -11.90
C ASP A 149 -0.57 -12.71 -11.07
N ALA A 150 -0.79 -12.57 -9.76
CA ALA A 150 -1.10 -13.71 -8.89
C ALA A 150 -2.44 -14.37 -9.24
N VAL A 151 -3.48 -13.57 -9.50
CA VAL A 151 -4.78 -14.09 -9.97
C VAL A 151 -4.63 -14.79 -11.32
N MET A 152 -3.95 -14.17 -12.27
CA MET A 152 -3.71 -14.72 -13.61
C MET A 152 -2.92 -16.05 -13.54
N SER A 153 -1.92 -16.12 -12.67
CA SER A 153 -1.10 -17.33 -12.46
C SER A 153 -1.95 -18.53 -12.00
N ILE A 154 -2.99 -18.32 -11.19
CA ILE A 154 -3.88 -19.42 -10.75
C ILE A 154 -4.63 -20.03 -11.95
N PHE A 155 -5.03 -19.21 -12.92
CA PHE A 155 -5.67 -19.68 -14.15
C PHE A 155 -4.65 -20.38 -15.07
N GLU A 156 -3.45 -19.83 -15.21
CA GLU A 156 -2.37 -20.43 -16.02
C GLU A 156 -1.91 -21.78 -15.49
N GLU A 157 -1.71 -21.92 -14.18
CA GLU A 157 -1.36 -23.18 -13.51
C GLU A 157 -2.42 -24.29 -13.75
N LYS A 158 -3.68 -23.89 -13.94
CA LYS A 158 -4.80 -24.79 -14.26
C LYS A 158 -5.01 -24.98 -15.77
N GLY A 159 -4.14 -24.43 -16.61
CA GLY A 159 -4.18 -24.58 -18.07
C GLY A 159 -5.37 -23.88 -18.72
N ILE A 160 -5.88 -22.81 -18.10
CA ILE A 160 -7.01 -22.02 -18.59
C ILE A 160 -6.48 -20.86 -19.45
N THR A 161 -7.17 -20.58 -20.55
CA THR A 161 -6.85 -19.42 -21.41
C THR A 161 -7.83 -18.29 -21.14
N ILE A 162 -7.28 -17.16 -20.71
CA ILE A 162 -8.04 -15.94 -20.47
C ILE A 162 -8.05 -15.08 -21.74
N THR A 163 -9.20 -14.50 -22.06
CA THR A 163 -9.38 -13.60 -23.21
C THR A 163 -10.17 -12.36 -22.80
N THR A 164 -9.73 -11.19 -23.26
CA THR A 164 -10.42 -9.92 -22.98
C THR A 164 -11.30 -9.55 -24.18
N PRO A 165 -12.64 -9.63 -24.07
CA PRO A 165 -13.54 -9.23 -25.13
C PRO A 165 -13.60 -7.70 -25.26
N THR A 166 -13.93 -7.20 -26.44
CA THR A 166 -14.12 -5.76 -26.67
C THR A 166 -15.44 -5.24 -26.10
N SER A 167 -16.45 -6.11 -26.01
CA SER A 167 -17.74 -5.85 -25.36
C SER A 167 -18.42 -7.16 -24.98
N ILE A 168 -19.28 -7.14 -23.97
CA ILE A 168 -20.08 -8.28 -23.51
C ILE A 168 -21.55 -7.86 -23.56
N GLN A 169 -22.38 -8.61 -24.30
CA GLN A 169 -23.82 -8.37 -24.44
C GLN A 169 -24.54 -9.71 -24.29
N ILE A 170 -24.80 -10.11 -23.04
CA ILE A 170 -25.43 -11.39 -22.71
C ILE A 170 -26.74 -11.11 -21.99
N PRO A 171 -27.86 -11.75 -22.39
CA PRO A 171 -29.18 -11.43 -21.84
C PRO A 171 -29.33 -11.82 -20.36
N LEU A 172 -28.55 -12.79 -19.87
CA LEU A 172 -28.57 -13.25 -18.48
C LEU A 172 -27.15 -13.36 -17.92
N SER A 173 -26.93 -12.81 -16.72
CA SER A 173 -25.66 -12.89 -16.01
C SER A 173 -25.87 -13.31 -14.57
N PHE A 174 -25.01 -14.20 -14.07
CA PHE A 174 -25.06 -14.75 -12.73
C PHE A 174 -23.71 -14.58 -12.05
N SER A 175 -23.68 -13.85 -10.93
CA SER A 175 -22.51 -13.79 -10.07
C SER A 175 -22.40 -15.07 -9.24
N MET A 176 -21.23 -15.71 -9.30
CA MET A 176 -20.90 -16.95 -8.59
C MET A 176 -20.17 -16.66 -7.27
N GLY A 177 -19.77 -15.40 -7.06
CA GLY A 177 -19.09 -14.94 -5.86
C GLY A 177 -18.16 -13.77 -6.14
N ASP A 178 -17.90 -13.02 -5.08
CA ASP A 178 -16.97 -11.91 -5.04
C ASP A 178 -15.93 -12.12 -3.93
N ILE A 179 -14.72 -11.62 -4.14
CA ILE A 179 -13.69 -11.61 -3.11
C ILE A 179 -12.78 -10.39 -3.24
N ALA A 180 -12.40 -9.84 -2.09
CA ALA A 180 -11.30 -8.91 -1.99
C ALA A 180 -9.96 -9.66 -1.94
N PHE A 181 -9.06 -9.35 -2.88
CA PHE A 181 -7.71 -9.87 -2.90
C PHE A 181 -6.74 -8.70 -2.79
N TYR A 182 -6.31 -8.38 -1.56
CA TYR A 182 -5.40 -7.26 -1.30
C TYR A 182 -4.04 -7.73 -0.79
N SER A 183 -3.95 -8.96 -0.31
CA SER A 183 -2.77 -9.50 0.35
C SER A 183 -2.59 -10.99 0.10
N LYS A 184 -1.40 -11.51 0.38
CA LYS A 184 -1.12 -12.95 0.30
C LYS A 184 -1.95 -13.81 1.26
N SER A 185 -2.47 -13.26 2.37
CA SER A 185 -3.41 -14.01 3.21
C SER A 185 -4.71 -14.32 2.48
N ASP A 186 -5.14 -13.42 1.60
CA ASP A 186 -6.36 -13.57 0.80
C ASP A 186 -6.15 -14.55 -0.36
N LEU A 187 -4.91 -14.91 -0.67
CA LEU A 187 -4.56 -15.81 -1.79
C LEU A 187 -5.23 -17.17 -1.65
N LYS A 188 -5.32 -17.70 -0.43
CA LYS A 188 -5.94 -19.00 -0.18
C LYS A 188 -7.42 -18.95 -0.59
N ASP A 189 -8.15 -17.96 -0.09
CA ASP A 189 -9.59 -17.83 -0.31
C ASP A 189 -9.88 -17.46 -1.78
N ALA A 190 -9.02 -16.62 -2.40
CA ALA A 190 -9.10 -16.31 -3.82
C ALA A 190 -8.86 -17.56 -4.69
N THR A 191 -7.86 -18.38 -4.32
CA THR A 191 -7.58 -19.65 -5.01
C THR A 191 -8.74 -20.64 -4.86
N GLU A 192 -9.38 -20.69 -3.70
CA GLU A 192 -10.55 -21.54 -3.47
C GLU A 192 -11.74 -21.09 -4.34
N LEU A 193 -12.04 -19.80 -4.40
CA LEU A 193 -13.09 -19.24 -5.25
C LEU A 193 -12.81 -19.51 -6.74
N ILE A 194 -11.60 -19.18 -7.21
CA ILE A 194 -11.18 -19.40 -8.61
C ILE A 194 -11.21 -20.90 -8.95
N THR A 195 -10.78 -21.76 -8.03
CA THR A 195 -10.82 -23.22 -8.25
C THR A 195 -12.25 -23.73 -8.38
N LYS A 196 -13.17 -23.26 -7.52
CA LYS A 196 -14.59 -23.61 -7.60
C LYS A 196 -15.18 -23.13 -8.92
N PHE A 197 -14.91 -21.88 -9.30
CA PHE A 197 -15.32 -21.27 -10.56
C PHE A 197 -14.86 -22.09 -11.78
N ILE A 198 -13.57 -22.45 -11.84
CA ILE A 198 -13.01 -23.24 -12.95
C ILE A 198 -13.65 -24.64 -13.01
N ASN A 199 -13.91 -25.27 -11.86
CA ASN A 199 -14.55 -26.57 -11.82
C ASN A 199 -16.00 -26.52 -12.37
N GLU A 200 -16.73 -25.45 -12.07
CA GLU A 200 -18.10 -25.25 -12.57
C GLU A 200 -18.13 -24.84 -14.06
N ALA A 201 -17.12 -24.11 -14.54
CA ALA A 201 -16.95 -23.75 -15.95
C ALA A 201 -16.79 -24.98 -16.88
N GLY A 202 -16.32 -26.10 -16.33
CA GLY A 202 -16.16 -27.36 -17.06
C GLY A 202 -15.07 -27.31 -18.14
N THR A 203 -15.15 -28.16 -19.15
CA THR A 203 -14.11 -28.32 -20.19
C THR A 203 -13.94 -27.12 -21.14
N SER A 204 -14.74 -26.06 -20.97
CA SER A 204 -14.58 -24.81 -21.70
C SER A 204 -13.35 -24.06 -21.18
N LYS A 205 -12.24 -24.17 -21.91
CA LYS A 205 -10.97 -23.52 -21.55
C LYS A 205 -10.95 -22.00 -21.75
N ARG A 206 -12.03 -21.40 -22.27
CA ARG A 206 -12.11 -19.97 -22.57
C ARG A 206 -12.83 -19.24 -21.44
N ILE A 207 -12.07 -18.49 -20.66
CA ILE A 207 -12.57 -17.54 -19.68
C ILE A 207 -12.46 -16.14 -20.27
N LEU A 208 -13.51 -15.35 -20.10
CA LEU A 208 -13.57 -13.93 -20.44
C LEU A 208 -13.11 -13.12 -19.24
N MET A 209 -12.32 -12.08 -19.46
CA MET A 209 -11.92 -11.12 -18.43
C MET A 209 -12.35 -9.71 -18.82
N TRP A 210 -12.93 -8.96 -17.88
CA TRP A 210 -13.20 -7.53 -18.05
C TRP A 210 -13.01 -6.80 -16.73
N GLU A 211 -12.64 -5.53 -16.81
CA GLU A 211 -12.49 -4.66 -15.64
C GLU A 211 -13.76 -3.83 -15.47
N GLU A 212 -14.23 -3.73 -14.22
CA GLU A 212 -15.33 -2.85 -13.84
C GLU A 212 -14.96 -2.18 -12.51
N GLU A 213 -14.88 -0.85 -12.52
CA GLU A 213 -14.44 -0.03 -11.39
C GLU A 213 -13.07 -0.43 -10.83
N ASN A 214 -13.01 -1.12 -9.68
CA ASN A 214 -11.78 -1.60 -9.04
C ASN A 214 -11.69 -3.14 -9.01
N ALA A 215 -12.53 -3.82 -9.79
CA ALA A 215 -12.63 -5.27 -9.80
C ALA A 215 -12.31 -5.85 -11.18
N PHE A 216 -11.62 -6.99 -11.16
CA PHE A 216 -11.46 -7.85 -12.33
C PHE A 216 -12.51 -8.93 -12.28
N ASN A 217 -13.33 -8.98 -13.32
CA ASN A 217 -14.36 -9.98 -13.48
C ASN A 217 -13.86 -11.08 -14.42
N PHE A 218 -14.14 -12.33 -14.05
CA PHE A 218 -13.81 -13.51 -14.84
C PHE A 218 -15.06 -14.33 -15.08
N GLY A 219 -15.40 -14.63 -16.33
CA GLY A 219 -16.64 -15.30 -16.66
C GLY A 219 -16.54 -16.33 -17.77
N TYR A 220 -17.44 -17.32 -17.76
CA TYR A 220 -17.64 -18.26 -18.87
C TYR A 220 -19.08 -18.19 -19.35
N LEU A 221 -19.28 -18.60 -20.61
CA LEU A 221 -20.60 -18.68 -21.20
C LEU A 221 -21.12 -20.12 -21.13
N LYS A 222 -22.38 -20.26 -20.73
CA LYS A 222 -23.11 -21.52 -20.72
C LYS A 222 -24.40 -21.35 -21.49
N VAL A 223 -24.82 -22.39 -22.21
CA VAL A 223 -26.16 -22.45 -22.80
C VAL A 223 -27.01 -23.35 -21.91
N ALA A 224 -28.04 -22.79 -21.29
CA ALA A 224 -29.03 -23.51 -20.49
C ALA A 224 -30.41 -23.25 -21.09
N ASP A 225 -31.16 -24.33 -21.37
CA ASP A 225 -32.50 -24.25 -21.95
C ASP A 225 -32.64 -23.35 -23.21
N GLY A 226 -31.56 -23.29 -24.00
CA GLY A 226 -31.50 -22.48 -25.23
C GLY A 226 -31.17 -21.00 -25.02
N VAL A 227 -30.90 -20.57 -23.78
CA VAL A 227 -30.48 -19.20 -23.44
C VAL A 227 -29.00 -19.20 -23.09
N THR A 228 -28.27 -18.21 -23.62
CA THR A 228 -26.88 -17.98 -23.25
C THR A 228 -26.82 -17.20 -21.94
N GLU A 229 -26.12 -17.77 -20.97
CA GLU A 229 -25.90 -17.23 -19.63
C GLU A 229 -24.42 -16.94 -19.43
N LEU A 230 -24.11 -15.78 -18.85
CA LEU A 230 -22.77 -15.44 -18.36
C LEU A 230 -22.69 -15.79 -16.88
N HIS A 231 -21.77 -16.67 -16.52
CA HIS A 231 -21.49 -17.02 -15.13
C HIS A 231 -20.13 -16.46 -14.78
N TYR A 232 -20.01 -15.67 -13.72
CA TYR A 232 -18.79 -14.92 -13.42
C TYR A 232 -18.46 -14.79 -11.94
N ILE A 233 -17.19 -14.60 -11.63
CA ILE A 233 -16.69 -14.16 -10.33
C ILE A 233 -16.10 -12.76 -10.44
N SER A 234 -16.11 -12.03 -9.33
CA SER A 234 -15.49 -10.71 -9.23
C SER A 234 -14.36 -10.74 -8.21
N ILE A 235 -13.21 -10.16 -8.56
CA ILE A 235 -12.05 -10.08 -7.68
C ILE A 235 -11.65 -8.61 -7.57
N GLU A 236 -11.88 -8.03 -6.40
CA GLU A 236 -11.40 -6.68 -6.11
C GLU A 236 -9.91 -6.72 -5.83
N VAL A 237 -9.14 -5.97 -6.62
CA VAL A 237 -7.67 -5.91 -6.49
C VAL A 237 -7.19 -4.55 -6.00
N GLY A 238 -8.09 -3.71 -5.49
CA GLY A 238 -7.78 -2.38 -4.95
C GLY A 238 -7.29 -1.40 -6.02
N LYS A 239 -7.02 -0.15 -5.61
CA LYS A 239 -6.34 0.83 -6.46
C LYS A 239 -4.83 0.62 -6.45
#